data_AF-A0A2M8NGM2-F1
#
_entry.id   AF-A0A2M8NGM2-F1
#
_cell.length_a   1.000
_cell.length_b   1.000
_cell.length_c   1.000
_cell.angle_alpha   90.00
_cell.angle_beta   90.00
_cell.angle_gamma   90.00
#
_symmetry.space_group_name_H-M   'P 1'
#
loop_
_entity.id
_entity.type
_entity.pdbx_description
1 polymer ?
#
loop_
_entity_poly.entity_id
_entity_poly.type
_entity_poly.pdbx_seq_one_letter_code
_entity_poly.pdbx_strand_id
1 'polypeptide(L)'
;SGRVIVCGEDMTGKPYRAFMRKGVWFGAAGRLEEGLIAGLTLTEHVALVADSRPLIDWRAARSLTESKLAQYQVRGQPESPIETLSGGNQQRLLMGLLPEKPVLLALEQPTRGLDVDSSQWIWTQLLDRCDTGTAILFTSPDLDELAAHSDRLLVAFAGRITEVPNAASVTIDQLGRMIGGAFQ
;
A
#
# COMPACT_ATOMS: atom_id res chain seq x y z
N SER A 1 14.29 -13.59 -18.11
CA SER A 1 13.45 -14.76 -17.78
C SER A 1 13.14 -14.71 -16.29
N GLY A 2 12.05 -15.32 -15.85
CA GLY A 2 11.65 -15.35 -14.45
C GLY A 2 10.30 -16.04 -14.29
N ARG A 3 9.93 -16.37 -13.05
CA ARG A 3 8.60 -16.86 -12.70
C ARG A 3 8.07 -16.09 -11.50
N VAL A 4 6.75 -15.90 -11.46
CA VAL A 4 6.05 -15.31 -10.32
C VAL A 4 5.11 -16.37 -9.75
N ILE A 5 5.35 -16.79 -8.52
CA ILE A 5 4.55 -17.82 -7.85
C ILE A 5 3.78 -17.17 -6.70
N VAL A 6 2.46 -17.33 -6.68
CA VAL A 6 1.59 -16.80 -5.63
C VAL A 6 0.79 -17.96 -5.04
N CYS A 7 0.92 -18.20 -3.74
CA CYS A 7 0.25 -19.32 -3.05
C CYS A 7 0.43 -20.68 -3.74
N GLY A 8 1.62 -20.93 -4.30
CA GLY A 8 1.95 -22.17 -5.01
C GLY A 8 1.48 -22.24 -6.47
N GLU A 9 0.81 -21.21 -7.00
CA GLU A 9 0.38 -21.15 -8.40
C GLU A 9 1.31 -20.27 -9.23
N ASP A 10 1.67 -20.72 -10.44
CA ASP A 10 2.44 -19.93 -11.40
C ASP A 10 1.54 -18.84 -12.04
N MET A 11 1.81 -17.60 -11.67
CA MET A 11 1.12 -16.40 -12.13
C MET A 11 1.91 -15.63 -13.20
N THR A 12 2.98 -16.21 -13.74
CA THR A 12 3.84 -15.56 -14.74
C THR A 12 3.04 -15.13 -15.97
N GLY A 13 3.16 -13.85 -16.35
CA GLY A 13 2.48 -13.27 -17.51
C GLY A 13 0.96 -13.12 -17.38
N LYS A 14 0.38 -13.42 -16.22
CA LYS A 14 -1.07 -13.20 -15.99
C LYS A 14 -1.37 -11.70 -15.82
N PRO A 15 -2.58 -11.24 -16.19
CA PRO A 15 -2.97 -9.84 -16.00
C PRO A 15 -3.22 -9.54 -14.51
N TYR A 16 -3.09 -8.27 -14.11
CA TYR A 16 -3.25 -7.83 -12.71
C TYR A 16 -4.58 -8.28 -12.06
N ARG A 17 -5.70 -8.29 -12.79
CA ARG A 17 -6.98 -8.80 -12.26
C ARG A 17 -6.92 -10.26 -11.79
N ALA A 18 -6.04 -11.07 -12.35
CA ALA A 18 -5.82 -12.44 -11.88
C ALA A 18 -5.09 -12.47 -10.53
N PHE A 19 -4.13 -11.56 -10.31
CA PHE A 19 -3.44 -11.36 -9.04
C PHE A 19 -4.40 -10.88 -7.95
N MET A 20 -5.27 -9.91 -8.25
CA MET A 20 -6.30 -9.43 -7.30
C MET A 20 -7.21 -10.56 -6.81
N ARG A 21 -7.63 -11.46 -7.71
CA ARG A 21 -8.42 -12.66 -7.34
C ARG A 21 -7.66 -13.65 -6.47
N LYS A 22 -6.33 -13.62 -6.48
CA LYS A 22 -5.45 -14.38 -5.59
C LYS A 22 -5.10 -13.63 -4.30
N GLY A 23 -5.71 -12.47 -4.07
CA GLY A 23 -5.46 -11.66 -2.89
C GLY A 23 -4.17 -10.84 -2.95
N VAL A 24 -3.59 -10.64 -4.15
CA VAL A 24 -2.41 -9.78 -4.34
C VAL A 24 -2.85 -8.43 -4.86
N TRP A 25 -2.46 -7.36 -4.16
CA TRP A 25 -2.85 -5.99 -4.47
C TRP A 25 -1.63 -5.08 -4.49
N PHE A 26 -1.64 -4.15 -5.43
CA PHE A 26 -0.61 -3.13 -5.60
C PHE A 26 -1.18 -1.75 -5.24
N GLY A 27 -0.46 -1.02 -4.40
CA GLY A 27 -0.70 0.39 -4.10
C GLY A 27 0.45 1.23 -4.63
N ALA A 28 0.14 2.14 -5.57
CA ALA A 28 1.12 3.03 -6.19
C ALA A 28 1.49 4.21 -5.28
N ALA A 29 2.67 4.80 -5.51
CA ALA A 29 3.16 5.93 -4.71
C ALA A 29 2.42 7.25 -5.01
N GLY A 30 1.92 7.42 -6.23
CA GLY A 30 1.19 8.62 -6.65
C GLY A 30 -0.27 8.63 -6.17
N ARG A 31 -0.57 9.35 -5.08
CA ARG A 31 -1.95 9.41 -4.54
C ARG A 31 -2.98 9.89 -5.56
N LEU A 32 -2.79 11.06 -6.18
CA LEU A 32 -3.76 11.65 -7.14
C LEU A 32 -3.46 11.32 -8.60
N GLU A 33 -2.24 10.86 -8.88
CA GLU A 33 -1.78 10.53 -10.23
C GLU A 33 -2.07 9.05 -10.56
N GLU A 34 -2.12 8.17 -9.55
CA GLU A 34 -2.11 6.72 -9.75
C GLU A 34 -3.08 5.95 -8.81
N GLY A 35 -3.45 6.50 -7.64
CA GLY A 35 -4.29 5.81 -6.64
C GLY A 35 -5.72 6.34 -6.46
N LEU A 36 -5.95 7.62 -6.76
CA LEU A 36 -7.21 8.36 -6.57
C LEU A 36 -7.51 9.17 -7.82
N ILE A 37 -8.78 9.44 -8.08
CA ILE A 37 -9.25 10.11 -9.29
C ILE A 37 -9.74 11.51 -8.91
N ALA A 38 -9.02 12.53 -9.37
CA ALA A 38 -9.38 13.93 -9.12
C ALA A 38 -10.79 14.25 -9.64
N GLY A 39 -11.52 15.08 -8.89
CA GLY A 39 -12.91 15.45 -9.20
C GLY A 39 -13.95 14.42 -8.76
N LEU A 40 -13.55 13.20 -8.38
CA LEU A 40 -14.46 12.27 -7.72
C LEU A 40 -14.56 12.57 -6.23
N THR A 41 -15.78 12.41 -5.72
CA THR A 41 -16.11 12.45 -4.30
C THR A 41 -15.58 11.21 -3.57
N LEU A 42 -15.53 11.26 -2.25
CA LEU A 42 -15.12 10.11 -1.44
C LEU A 42 -16.07 8.92 -1.65
N THR A 43 -17.38 9.19 -1.83
CA THR A 43 -18.38 8.14 -2.09
C THR A 43 -18.15 7.44 -3.42
N GLU A 44 -17.80 8.19 -4.46
CA GLU A 44 -17.52 7.61 -5.79
C GLU A 44 -16.28 6.71 -5.75
N HIS A 45 -15.23 7.08 -5.02
CA HIS A 45 -14.06 6.21 -4.82
C HIS A 45 -14.44 4.91 -4.13
N VAL A 46 -15.24 4.97 -3.06
CA VAL A 46 -15.70 3.78 -2.34
C VAL A 46 -16.60 2.92 -3.24
N ALA A 47 -17.50 3.54 -4.00
CA ALA A 47 -18.39 2.83 -4.92
C ALA A 47 -17.61 2.04 -6.00
N LEU A 48 -16.55 2.63 -6.56
CA LEU A 48 -15.70 2.00 -7.58
C LEU A 48 -15.01 0.71 -7.09
N VAL A 49 -14.72 0.62 -5.80
CA VAL A 49 -14.03 -0.52 -5.20
C VAL A 49 -15.02 -1.54 -4.63
N ALA A 50 -16.10 -1.06 -4.00
CA ALA A 50 -17.04 -1.91 -3.28
C ALA A 50 -18.00 -2.66 -4.20
N ASP A 51 -18.35 -2.10 -5.37
CA ASP A 51 -19.39 -2.64 -6.23
C ASP A 51 -18.85 -3.10 -7.58
N SER A 52 -19.04 -4.39 -7.87
CA SER A 52 -18.73 -4.99 -9.17
C SER A 52 -19.99 -5.23 -10.03
N ARG A 53 -21.17 -4.80 -9.54
CA ARG A 53 -22.44 -4.89 -10.26
C ARG A 53 -22.54 -3.80 -11.33
N PRO A 54 -23.38 -4.00 -12.36
CA PRO A 54 -23.57 -3.02 -13.43
C PRO A 54 -24.27 -1.73 -12.98
N LEU A 55 -24.95 -1.73 -11.83
CA LEU A 55 -25.65 -0.58 -11.27
C LEU A 55 -25.19 -0.34 -9.84
N ILE A 56 -24.80 0.90 -9.54
CA ILE A 56 -24.31 1.31 -8.22
C ILE A 56 -25.49 1.61 -7.30
N ASP A 57 -25.49 1.01 -6.11
CA ASP A 57 -26.37 1.42 -5.01
C ASP A 57 -25.72 2.60 -4.26
N TRP A 58 -26.10 3.82 -4.64
CA TRP A 58 -25.54 5.04 -4.03
C TRP A 58 -25.83 5.18 -2.55
N ARG A 59 -26.95 4.64 -2.06
CA ARG A 59 -27.29 4.70 -0.63
C ARG A 59 -26.35 3.80 0.15
N ALA A 60 -26.15 2.57 -0.32
CA ALA A 60 -25.21 1.63 0.29
C ALA A 60 -23.77 2.15 0.20
N ALA A 61 -23.35 2.70 -0.94
CA ALA A 61 -22.02 3.28 -1.13
C ALA A 61 -21.76 4.44 -0.15
N ARG A 62 -22.75 5.33 0.04
CA ARG A 62 -22.64 6.43 1.01
C ARG A 62 -22.49 5.90 2.44
N SER A 63 -23.34 4.96 2.87
CA SER A 63 -23.24 4.40 4.23
C SER A 63 -21.92 3.66 4.46
N LEU A 64 -21.41 2.96 3.45
CA LEU A 64 -20.08 2.35 3.51
C LEU A 64 -18.98 3.41 3.60
N THR A 65 -19.12 4.50 2.86
CA THR A 65 -18.18 5.63 2.90
C THR A 65 -18.13 6.22 4.30
N GLU A 66 -19.27 6.56 4.90
CA GLU A 66 -19.35 7.07 6.28
C GLU A 66 -18.67 6.11 7.28
N SER A 67 -18.90 4.79 7.12
CA SER A 67 -18.26 3.76 7.94
C SER A 67 -16.73 3.74 7.77
N LYS A 68 -16.23 3.84 6.53
CA LYS A 68 -14.79 3.86 6.24
C LYS A 68 -14.13 5.17 6.71
N LEU A 69 -14.79 6.32 6.56
CA LEU A 69 -14.26 7.60 7.07
C LEU A 69 -14.09 7.55 8.59
N ALA A 70 -15.05 6.96 9.31
CA ALA A 70 -14.94 6.76 10.75
C ALA A 70 -13.84 5.74 11.12
N GLN A 71 -13.82 4.57 10.47
CA GLN A 71 -12.86 3.50 10.73
C GLN A 71 -11.41 3.97 10.52
N TYR A 72 -11.15 4.67 9.41
CA TYR A 72 -9.81 5.11 9.02
C TYR A 72 -9.51 6.56 9.43
N GLN A 73 -10.37 7.17 10.25
CA GLN A 73 -10.21 8.53 10.78
C GLN A 73 -9.91 9.56 9.68
N VAL A 74 -10.60 9.46 8.55
CA VAL A 74 -10.47 10.38 7.42
C VAL A 74 -11.32 11.61 7.70
N ARG A 75 -10.70 12.79 7.68
CA ARG A 75 -11.38 14.08 7.82
C ARG A 75 -11.92 14.52 6.46
N GLY A 76 -13.20 14.26 6.22
CA GLY A 76 -13.92 14.64 5.02
C GLY A 76 -15.40 14.28 5.16
N GLN A 77 -16.18 14.63 4.15
CA GLN A 77 -17.58 14.20 4.02
C GLN A 77 -17.73 13.29 2.79
N PRO A 78 -18.76 12.42 2.74
CA PRO A 78 -18.98 11.54 1.59
C PRO A 78 -18.99 12.27 0.23
N GLU A 79 -19.43 13.52 0.19
CA GLU A 79 -19.53 14.38 -0.99
C GLU A 79 -18.28 15.25 -1.23
N SER A 80 -17.31 15.22 -0.32
CA SER A 80 -16.08 16.00 -0.50
C SER A 80 -15.30 15.47 -1.71
N PRO A 81 -14.89 16.34 -2.66
CA PRO A 81 -13.92 15.96 -3.68
C PRO A 81 -12.59 15.57 -3.05
N ILE A 82 -11.91 14.57 -3.61
CA ILE A 82 -10.70 14.00 -3.03
C ILE A 82 -9.54 15.01 -2.91
N GLU A 83 -9.46 15.97 -3.83
CA GLU A 83 -8.44 17.03 -3.85
C GLU A 83 -8.56 18.01 -2.69
N THR A 84 -9.71 18.08 -2.01
CA THR A 84 -9.91 18.94 -0.84
C THR A 84 -9.32 18.37 0.44
N LEU A 85 -8.98 17.07 0.46
CA LEU A 85 -8.37 16.40 1.60
C LEU A 85 -6.87 16.71 1.64
N SER A 86 -6.31 16.81 2.84
CA SER A 86 -4.85 16.82 3.00
C SER A 86 -4.24 15.50 2.54
N GLY A 87 -2.94 15.49 2.19
CA GLY A 87 -2.24 14.28 1.76
C GLY A 87 -2.35 13.11 2.75
N GLY A 88 -2.30 13.40 4.06
CA GLY A 88 -2.55 12.39 5.11
C GLY A 88 -3.96 11.81 5.06
N ASN A 89 -5.00 12.62 4.85
CA ASN A 89 -6.37 12.14 4.73
C ASN A 89 -6.62 11.36 3.43
N GLN A 90 -5.97 11.77 2.33
CA GLN A 90 -5.98 11.00 1.09
C GLN A 90 -5.34 9.62 1.30
N GLN A 91 -4.21 9.53 2.01
CA GLN A 91 -3.58 8.24 2.31
C GLN A 91 -4.47 7.38 3.23
N ARG A 92 -5.10 7.97 4.25
CA ARG A 92 -6.05 7.28 5.13
C ARG A 92 -7.23 6.70 4.35
N LEU A 93 -7.77 7.46 3.38
CA LEU A 93 -8.83 6.95 2.51
C LEU A 93 -8.34 5.79 1.65
N LEU A 94 -7.17 5.92 1.01
CA LEU A 94 -6.56 4.84 0.23
C LEU A 94 -6.42 3.55 1.05
N MET A 95 -5.98 3.66 2.30
CA MET A 95 -5.93 2.53 3.22
C MET A 95 -7.28 1.86 3.45
N GLY A 96 -8.36 2.65 3.50
CA GLY A 96 -9.73 2.14 3.62
C GLY A 96 -10.33 1.56 2.33
N LEU A 97 -9.75 1.90 1.18
CA LEU A 97 -10.09 1.33 -0.12
C LEU A 97 -9.33 0.03 -0.40
N LEU A 98 -8.23 -0.24 0.31
CA LEU A 98 -7.55 -1.52 0.23
C LEU A 98 -8.42 -2.66 0.77
N PRO A 99 -8.30 -3.88 0.22
CA PRO A 99 -8.97 -5.05 0.77
C PRO A 99 -8.61 -5.27 2.25
N GLU A 100 -9.52 -5.83 3.02
CA GLU A 100 -9.32 -6.02 4.47
C GLU A 100 -8.32 -7.13 4.80
N LYS A 101 -8.30 -8.21 4.02
CA LYS A 101 -7.44 -9.39 4.23
C LYS A 101 -6.78 -9.87 2.93
N PRO A 102 -5.94 -9.05 2.29
CA PRO A 102 -5.15 -9.49 1.14
C PRO A 102 -4.11 -10.53 1.59
N VAL A 103 -3.71 -11.40 0.66
CA VAL A 103 -2.56 -12.28 0.84
C VAL A 103 -1.26 -11.47 0.79
N LEU A 104 -1.17 -10.51 -0.14
CA LEU A 104 -0.01 -9.65 -0.33
C LEU A 104 -0.46 -8.22 -0.66
N LEU A 105 0.10 -7.25 0.05
CA LEU A 105 0.10 -5.83 -0.31
C LEU A 105 1.50 -5.46 -0.81
N ALA A 106 1.60 -5.12 -2.10
CA ALA A 106 2.79 -4.52 -2.69
C ALA A 106 2.61 -2.99 -2.73
N LEU A 107 3.39 -2.24 -1.95
CA LEU A 107 3.21 -0.80 -1.75
C LEU A 107 4.44 -0.03 -2.19
N GLU A 108 4.26 0.96 -3.03
CA GLU A 108 5.33 1.89 -3.37
C GLU A 108 5.25 3.12 -2.44
N GLN A 109 6.30 3.37 -1.66
CA GLN A 109 6.45 4.52 -0.77
C GLN A 109 5.19 4.80 0.10
N PRO A 110 4.82 3.88 1.00
CA PRO A 110 3.52 3.88 1.70
C PRO A 110 3.24 5.16 2.52
N THR A 111 4.28 5.91 2.88
CA THR A 111 4.20 7.13 3.69
C THR A 111 4.70 8.39 2.97
N ARG A 112 4.87 8.33 1.64
CA ARG A 112 5.42 9.44 0.86
C ARG A 112 4.72 10.77 1.16
N GLY A 113 5.50 11.79 1.53
CA GLY A 113 5.00 13.15 1.73
C GLY A 113 3.98 13.28 2.87
N LEU A 114 4.01 12.35 3.84
CA LEU A 114 3.25 12.44 5.07
C LEU A 114 4.11 13.01 6.21
N ASP A 115 3.45 13.66 7.16
CA ASP A 115 4.07 13.98 8.46
C ASP A 115 4.27 12.71 9.30
N VAL A 116 5.10 12.81 10.34
CA VAL A 116 5.49 11.68 11.20
C VAL A 116 4.28 10.97 11.81
N ASP A 117 3.29 11.71 12.31
CA ASP A 117 2.10 11.14 12.94
C ASP A 117 1.24 10.36 11.94
N SER A 118 1.08 10.89 10.73
CA SER A 118 0.36 10.24 9.65
C SER A 118 1.09 8.99 9.16
N SER A 119 2.42 9.04 9.02
CA SER A 119 3.25 7.89 8.67
C SER A 119 3.14 6.77 9.70
N GLN A 120 3.25 7.10 10.99
CA GLN A 120 3.10 6.13 12.07
C GLN A 120 1.72 5.47 12.05
N TRP A 121 0.66 6.26 11.85
CA TRP A 121 -0.69 5.71 11.75
C TRP A 121 -0.83 4.72 10.58
N ILE A 122 -0.27 5.05 9.41
CA ILE A 122 -0.28 4.14 8.25
C ILE A 122 0.43 2.83 8.61
N TRP A 123 1.60 2.90 9.24
CA TRP A 123 2.35 1.73 9.66
C TRP A 123 1.60 0.89 10.70
N THR A 124 0.93 1.50 11.67
CA THR A 124 0.06 0.74 12.59
C THR A 124 -0.99 -0.06 11.83
N GLN A 125 -1.69 0.56 10.87
CA GLN A 125 -2.70 -0.14 10.07
C GLN A 125 -2.13 -1.25 9.17
N LEU A 126 -0.90 -1.08 8.68
CA LEU A 126 -0.19 -2.09 7.89
C LEU A 126 0.25 -3.27 8.76
N LEU A 127 0.83 -3.00 9.94
CA LEU A 127 1.27 -4.03 10.87
C LEU A 127 0.08 -4.82 11.46
N ASP A 128 -1.04 -4.16 11.76
CA ASP A 128 -2.28 -4.83 12.16
C ASP A 128 -2.75 -5.85 11.10
N ARG A 129 -2.53 -5.56 9.81
CA ARG A 129 -2.85 -6.51 8.73
C ARG A 129 -1.85 -7.67 8.69
N CYS A 130 -0.57 -7.43 8.95
CA CYS A 130 0.43 -8.48 9.10
C CYS A 130 0.04 -9.48 10.19
N ASP A 131 -0.44 -8.99 11.33
CA ASP A 131 -0.91 -9.83 12.45
C ASP A 131 -2.09 -10.74 12.06
N THR A 132 -2.83 -10.37 11.01
CA THR A 132 -3.92 -11.20 10.45
C THR A 132 -3.50 -12.08 9.27
N GLY A 133 -2.20 -12.12 8.93
CA GLY A 133 -1.62 -12.98 7.90
C GLY A 133 -1.40 -12.33 6.54
N THR A 134 -1.52 -11.00 6.43
CA THR A 134 -1.17 -10.27 5.20
C THR A 134 0.36 -10.15 5.08
N ALA A 135 0.94 -10.53 3.94
CA ALA A 135 2.32 -10.15 3.63
C ALA A 135 2.39 -8.73 3.09
N ILE A 136 3.40 -7.96 3.50
CA ILE A 136 3.66 -6.62 2.94
C ILE A 136 5.03 -6.62 2.24
N LEU A 137 5.02 -6.20 0.99
CA LEU A 137 6.22 -5.86 0.22
C LEU A 137 6.17 -4.37 -0.04
N PHE A 138 7.19 -3.62 0.37
CA PHE A 138 7.19 -2.19 0.10
C PHE A 138 8.56 -1.66 -0.31
N THR A 139 8.56 -0.49 -0.92
CA THR A 139 9.76 0.27 -1.24
C THR A 139 9.69 1.65 -0.59
N SER A 140 10.84 2.18 -0.18
CA SER A 140 10.93 3.54 0.36
C SER A 140 12.29 4.17 0.02
N PRO A 141 12.35 5.48 -0.23
CA PRO A 141 13.61 6.22 -0.27
C PRO A 141 14.17 6.49 1.13
N ASP A 142 13.38 6.30 2.18
CA ASP A 142 13.76 6.50 3.57
C ASP A 142 14.33 5.19 4.14
N LEU A 143 15.64 5.19 4.44
CA LEU A 143 16.32 4.01 5.00
C LEU A 143 15.90 3.72 6.44
N ASP A 144 15.53 4.74 7.22
CA ASP A 144 15.01 4.57 8.57
C ASP A 144 13.67 3.82 8.52
N GLU A 145 12.79 4.19 7.57
CA GLU A 145 11.51 3.49 7.36
C GLU A 145 11.71 2.02 6.97
N LEU A 146 12.64 1.74 6.04
CA LEU A 146 12.98 0.38 5.64
C LEU A 146 13.51 -0.43 6.84
N ALA A 147 14.41 0.14 7.64
CA ALA A 147 14.98 -0.54 8.80
C ALA A 147 13.96 -0.77 9.92
N ALA A 148 13.04 0.17 10.14
CA ALA A 148 12.06 0.09 11.22
C ALA A 148 10.91 -0.90 10.95
N HIS A 149 10.53 -1.09 9.69
CA HIS A 149 9.28 -1.80 9.33
C HIS A 149 9.47 -3.06 8.49
N SER A 150 10.72 -3.47 8.21
CA SER A 150 11.00 -4.69 7.46
C SER A 150 11.46 -5.82 8.36
N ASP A 151 10.97 -7.04 8.15
CA ASP A 151 11.61 -8.24 8.70
C ASP A 151 12.89 -8.59 7.93
N ARG A 152 12.85 -8.41 6.61
CA ARG A 152 13.89 -8.77 5.62
C ARG A 152 14.03 -7.65 4.59
N LEU A 153 15.24 -7.47 4.08
CA LEU A 153 15.50 -6.50 3.01
C LEU A 153 16.06 -7.19 1.77
N LEU A 154 15.68 -6.69 0.59
CA LEU A 154 16.27 -7.06 -0.68
C LEU A 154 16.97 -5.83 -1.26
N VAL A 155 18.29 -5.89 -1.41
CA VAL A 155 19.09 -4.81 -1.99
C VAL A 155 19.45 -5.17 -3.42
N ALA A 156 18.95 -4.37 -4.37
CA ALA A 156 19.25 -4.54 -5.78
C ALA A 156 20.32 -3.52 -6.23
N PHE A 157 21.42 -4.00 -6.79
CA PHE A 157 22.47 -3.15 -7.37
C PHE A 157 23.07 -3.80 -8.63
N ALA A 158 23.21 -3.02 -9.70
CA ALA A 158 23.82 -3.45 -10.96
C ALA A 158 23.30 -4.81 -11.50
N GLY A 159 21.99 -5.04 -11.42
CA GLY A 159 21.33 -6.27 -11.87
C GLY A 159 21.50 -7.48 -10.95
N ARG A 160 22.07 -7.30 -9.75
CA ARG A 160 22.18 -8.32 -8.70
C ARG A 160 21.28 -7.97 -7.53
N ILE A 161 20.77 -8.99 -6.84
CA ILE A 161 19.98 -8.85 -5.63
C ILE A 161 20.72 -9.56 -4.50
N THR A 162 20.92 -8.84 -3.39
CA THR A 162 21.46 -9.37 -2.14
C THR A 162 20.34 -9.33 -1.10
N GLU A 163 20.13 -10.45 -0.43
CA GLU A 163 19.16 -10.52 0.67
C GLU A 163 19.83 -10.20 2.00
N VAL A 164 19.13 -9.44 2.85
CA VAL A 164 19.41 -9.28 4.27
C VAL A 164 18.27 -9.98 5.05
N PRO A 165 18.47 -11.20 5.56
CA PRO A 165 17.41 -12.01 6.17
C PRO A 165 16.88 -11.49 7.51
N ASN A 166 17.60 -10.56 8.14
CA ASN A 166 17.17 -9.91 9.37
C ASN A 166 17.49 -8.42 9.26
N ALA A 167 16.48 -7.58 9.01
CA ALA A 167 16.68 -6.14 8.83
C ALA A 167 17.29 -5.49 10.08
N ALA A 168 16.99 -6.00 11.28
CA ALA A 168 17.56 -5.49 12.54
C ALA A 168 19.07 -5.76 12.69
N SER A 169 19.66 -6.60 11.83
CA SER A 169 21.10 -6.91 11.85
C SER A 169 21.97 -5.95 11.04
N VAL A 170 21.36 -5.03 10.27
CA VAL A 170 22.08 -4.09 9.41
C VAL A 170 21.86 -2.65 9.86
N THR A 171 22.92 -1.84 9.87
CA THR A 171 22.81 -0.40 10.12
C THR A 171 22.43 0.36 8.86
N ILE A 172 21.90 1.57 9.02
CA ILE A 172 21.56 2.46 7.89
C ILE A 172 22.78 2.72 7.00
N ASP A 173 23.96 2.94 7.60
CA ASP A 173 25.22 3.13 6.86
C ASP A 173 25.62 1.88 6.06
N GLN A 174 25.42 0.69 6.61
CA GLN A 174 25.67 -0.55 5.87
C GLN A 174 24.68 -0.71 4.72
N LEU A 175 23.39 -0.45 4.95
CA LEU A 175 22.36 -0.52 3.93
C LEU A 175 22.64 0.49 2.79
N GLY A 176 23.02 1.72 3.13
CA GLY A 176 23.42 2.75 2.16
C GLY A 176 24.63 2.33 1.33
N ARG A 177 25.64 1.69 1.94
CA ARG A 177 26.79 1.13 1.21
C ARG A 177 26.40 -0.01 0.28
N MET A 178 25.52 -0.92 0.70
CA MET A 178 25.02 -2.00 -0.14
C MET A 178 24.27 -1.47 -1.37
N ILE A 179 23.44 -0.43 -1.19
CA ILE A 179 22.74 0.25 -2.29
C ILE A 179 23.74 0.94 -3.24
N GLY A 180 24.84 1.48 -2.70
CA GLY A 180 25.95 2.03 -3.48
C GLY A 180 26.86 0.98 -4.15
N GLY A 181 26.59 -0.32 -3.97
CA GLY A 181 27.37 -1.41 -4.56
C GLY A 181 28.59 -1.85 -3.76
N ALA A 182 28.79 -1.32 -2.56
CA ALA A 182 29.85 -1.72 -1.64
C ALA A 182 29.36 -2.84 -0.71
N PHE A 183 29.48 -4.08 -1.17
CA PHE A 183 29.28 -5.28 -0.35
C PHE A 183 30.64 -5.67 0.25
N GLN A 184 30.88 -5.33 1.52
CA GLN A 184 32.05 -5.78 2.28
C GLN A 184 31.63 -6.78 3.35
#